data_AF-A0A0E0EUB7-F1
#
_entry.id   AF-A0A0E0EUB7-F1
#
_cell.length_a   1.000
_cell.length_b   1.000
_cell.length_c   1.000
_cell.angle_alpha   90.00
_cell.angle_beta   90.00
_cell.angle_gamma   90.00
#
_symmetry.space_group_name_H-M   'P 1'
#
loop_
_entity.id
_entity.type
_entity.pdbx_description
1 polymer ?
#
loop_
_entity_poly.entity_id
_entity_poly.type
_entity_poly.pdbx_seq_one_letter_code
_entity_poly.pdbx_strand_id
1 'polypeptide(L)'
;MHRVVAQTDGNRMSIASFYNPGSDAVISPAPALVKEEEAGVAYPKFVFEDYMKLYVRHKFEAKEPRFEAFKSMETETSNRIAIA
;
A
#
# COMPACT_ATOMS: atom_id res chain seq x y z
N MET A 1 -3.08 -12.60 4.45
CA MET A 1 -2.89 -12.53 5.92
C MET A 1 -1.95 -13.66 6.32
N HIS A 2 -0.99 -13.41 7.21
CA HIS A 2 -0.15 -14.45 7.79
C HIS A 2 -0.03 -14.21 9.31
N ARG A 3 0.20 -15.28 10.09
CA ARG A 3 0.44 -15.21 11.54
C ARG A 3 1.45 -16.27 11.96
N VAL A 4 2.12 -16.03 13.08
CA VAL A 4 2.95 -17.03 13.76
C VAL A 4 2.24 -17.39 15.06
N VAL A 5 2.09 -18.69 15.34
CA VAL A 5 1.44 -19.21 16.54
C VAL A 5 2.51 -19.74 17.48
N ALA A 6 2.43 -19.41 18.77
CA ALA A 6 3.32 -19.94 19.79
C ALA A 6 3.01 -21.41 20.09
N GLN A 7 4.03 -22.18 20.45
CA GLN A 7 3.89 -23.54 20.96
C GLN A 7 4.18 -23.57 22.47
N THR A 8 3.69 -24.58 23.17
CA THR A 8 3.86 -24.76 24.62
C THR A 8 5.33 -24.93 25.01
N ASP A 9 6.11 -25.52 24.13
CA ASP A 9 7.51 -25.88 24.27
C ASP A 9 8.21 -25.73 22.91
N GLY A 10 9.31 -24.97 22.88
CA GLY A 10 10.10 -24.75 21.66
C GLY A 10 10.45 -23.29 21.40
N ASN A 11 11.55 -23.08 20.67
CA ASN A 11 12.03 -21.75 20.30
C ASN A 11 12.26 -21.66 18.78
N ARG A 12 11.31 -21.04 18.08
CA ARG A 12 11.38 -20.84 16.63
C ARG A 12 12.21 -19.61 16.31
N MET A 13 13.38 -19.82 15.69
CA MET A 13 14.18 -18.73 15.12
C MET A 13 13.63 -18.31 13.74
N SER A 14 13.64 -17.01 13.45
CA SER A 14 13.21 -16.45 12.16
C SER A 14 14.10 -15.27 11.78
N ILE A 15 14.77 -15.37 10.63
CA ILE A 15 15.51 -14.26 10.02
C ILE A 15 14.75 -13.89 8.74
N ALA A 16 14.18 -12.69 8.71
CA ALA A 16 13.34 -12.24 7.60
C ALA A 16 13.91 -10.95 6.99
N SER A 17 14.30 -11.03 5.72
CA SER A 17 14.77 -9.90 4.93
C SER A 17 13.65 -9.42 4.02
N PHE A 18 13.49 -8.10 3.90
CA PHE A 18 12.47 -7.47 3.06
C PHE A 18 13.17 -6.55 2.06
N TYR A 19 12.95 -6.80 0.76
CA TYR A 19 13.41 -5.92 -0.30
C TYR A 19 12.24 -5.03 -0.73
N ASN A 20 12.31 -3.76 -0.34
CA ASN A 20 11.26 -2.77 -0.55
C ASN A 20 11.70 -1.72 -1.58
N PRO A 21 10.74 -0.99 -2.18
CA PRO A 21 11.05 0.20 -2.97
C PRO A 21 11.84 1.25 -2.16
N GLY A 22 12.53 2.15 -2.88
CA GLY A 22 13.11 3.36 -2.28
C GLY A 22 12.04 4.26 -1.65
N SER A 23 12.42 5.09 -0.69
CA SER A 23 11.48 5.94 0.05
C SER A 23 10.67 6.87 -0.85
N ASP A 24 11.34 7.49 -1.82
CA ASP A 24 10.79 8.42 -2.81
C ASP A 24 10.18 7.73 -4.04
N ALA A 25 10.16 6.39 -4.08
CA ALA A 25 9.63 5.65 -5.22
C ALA A 25 8.12 5.89 -5.38
N VAL A 26 7.71 6.23 -6.60
CA VAL A 26 6.30 6.35 -6.98
C VAL A 26 5.77 4.98 -7.39
N ILE A 27 4.72 4.53 -6.72
CA ILE A 27 4.08 3.23 -6.90
C ILE A 27 2.74 3.45 -7.62
N SER A 28 2.53 2.72 -8.71
CA SER A 28 1.27 2.68 -9.45
C SER A 28 1.14 1.33 -10.19
N PRO A 29 -0.09 0.94 -10.60
CA PRO A 29 -0.28 -0.20 -11.49
C PRO A 29 0.57 -0.06 -12.77
N ALA A 30 1.18 -1.15 -13.21
CA ALA A 30 1.89 -1.16 -14.47
C ALA A 30 0.88 -1.00 -15.64
N PRO A 31 1.09 -0.06 -16.59
CA PRO A 31 0.11 0.21 -17.64
C PRO A 31 -0.29 -1.02 -18.47
N ALA A 32 0.67 -1.91 -18.75
CA ALA A 32 0.43 -3.14 -19.50
C ALA A 32 -0.51 -4.15 -18.78
N LEU A 33 -0.77 -3.96 -17.49
CA LEU A 33 -1.63 -4.81 -16.67
C LEU A 33 -2.99 -4.18 -16.36
N VAL A 34 -3.22 -2.94 -16.80
CA VAL A 34 -4.49 -2.23 -16.60
C VAL A 34 -5.33 -2.36 -17.88
N LYS A 35 -6.51 -2.97 -17.76
CA LYS A 35 -7.49 -2.96 -18.86
C LYS A 35 -8.11 -1.57 -18.98
N GLU A 36 -8.44 -1.14 -20.20
CA GLU A 36 -9.01 0.19 -20.48
C GLU A 36 -10.28 0.46 -19.66
N GLU A 37 -11.08 -0.57 -19.39
CA GLU A 37 -12.33 -0.51 -18.60
C GLU A 37 -12.10 -0.36 -17.08
N GLU A 38 -10.88 -0.62 -16.59
CA GLU A 38 -10.51 -0.58 -15.16
C GLU A 38 -9.57 0.60 -14.83
N ALA A 39 -9.23 1.41 -15.85
CA ALA A 39 -8.37 2.58 -15.72
C ALA A 39 -9.01 3.62 -14.80
N GLY A 40 -8.61 3.64 -13.53
CA GLY A 40 -9.10 4.54 -12.49
C GLY A 40 -9.81 3.85 -11.31
N VAL A 41 -10.10 2.55 -11.39
CA VAL A 41 -10.86 1.84 -10.34
C VAL A 41 -9.97 0.95 -9.45
N ALA A 42 -8.90 0.37 -10.01
CA ALA A 42 -8.21 -0.74 -9.35
C ALA A 42 -7.35 -0.32 -8.13
N TYR A 43 -6.35 0.54 -8.32
CA TYR A 43 -5.35 0.89 -7.28
C TYR A 43 -4.80 2.32 -7.44
N PRO A 44 -4.46 3.00 -6.33
CA PRO A 44 -3.98 4.37 -6.35
C PRO A 44 -2.54 4.51 -6.84
N LYS A 45 -2.17 5.74 -7.20
CA LYS A 45 -0.77 6.18 -7.34
C LYS A 45 -0.30 6.91 -6.08
N PHE A 46 0.85 6.53 -5.53
CA PHE A 46 1.38 7.14 -4.29
C PHE A 46 2.90 7.01 -4.16
N VAL A 47 3.50 7.75 -3.23
CA VAL A 47 4.92 7.61 -2.83
C VAL A 47 5.06 6.56 -1.74
N PHE A 48 6.03 5.65 -1.87
CA PHE A 48 6.17 4.50 -0.99
C PHE A 48 6.36 4.87 0.50
N GLU A 49 7.12 5.92 0.80
CA GLU A 49 7.29 6.39 2.19
C GLU A 49 5.96 6.79 2.84
N ASP A 50 5.06 7.44 2.10
CA ASP A 50 3.77 7.85 2.64
C ASP A 50 2.88 6.63 2.94
N TYR A 51 2.93 5.62 2.07
CA TYR A 51 2.30 4.34 2.35
C TYR A 51 2.85 3.69 3.63
N MET A 52 4.17 3.72 3.83
CA MET A 52 4.79 3.14 5.03
C MET A 52 4.40 3.89 6.31
N LYS A 53 4.24 5.21 6.27
CA LYS A 53 3.74 6.01 7.40
C LYS A 53 2.33 5.58 7.81
N LEU A 54 1.46 5.29 6.86
CA LEU A 54 0.11 4.76 7.12
C LEU A 54 0.15 3.31 7.61
N TYR A 55 0.95 2.46 6.94
CA TYR A 55 1.06 1.04 7.24
C TYR A 55 1.51 0.76 8.68
N VAL A 56 2.49 1.51 9.20
CA VAL A 56 2.99 1.30 10.57
C VAL A 56 1.89 1.51 11.62
N ARG A 57 0.94 2.42 11.37
CA ARG A 57 -0.18 2.71 12.28
C ARG A 57 -1.29 1.67 12.19
N HIS A 58 -1.54 1.13 10.99
CA HIS A 58 -2.68 0.26 10.70
C HIS A 58 -2.26 -1.17 10.30
N LYS A 59 -1.06 -1.63 10.70
CA LYS A 59 -0.43 -2.88 10.23
C LYS A 59 -1.30 -4.13 10.45
N PHE A 60 -2.00 -4.19 11.58
CA PHE A 60 -2.81 -5.33 11.99
C PHE A 60 -4.31 -5.17 11.67
N GLU A 61 -4.68 -4.08 11.03
CA GLU A 61 -6.03 -3.84 10.52
C GLU A 61 -6.19 -4.36 9.09
N ALA A 62 -7.42 -4.29 8.57
CA ALA A 62 -7.74 -4.63 7.19
C ALA A 62 -6.82 -3.89 6.20
N LYS A 63 -6.51 -4.55 5.08
CA LYS A 63 -5.53 -4.02 4.11
C LYS A 63 -6.17 -3.02 3.17
N GLU A 64 -7.41 -3.28 2.81
CA GLU A 64 -8.20 -2.57 1.82
C GLU A 64 -8.32 -1.08 2.16
N PRO A 65 -8.62 -0.66 3.41
CA PRO A 65 -8.69 0.75 3.78
C PRO A 65 -7.39 1.53 3.53
N ARG A 66 -6.23 0.86 3.59
CA ARG A 66 -4.95 1.53 3.33
C ARG A 66 -4.83 1.99 1.88
N PHE A 67 -5.35 1.22 0.92
CA PHE A 67 -5.34 1.63 -0.49
C PHE A 67 -6.41 2.68 -0.78
N GLU A 68 -7.59 2.54 -0.17
CA GLU A 68 -8.68 3.51 -0.34
C GLU A 68 -8.28 4.91 0.17
N ALA A 69 -7.53 5.00 1.27
CA ALA A 69 -6.99 6.28 1.76
C ALA A 69 -6.16 7.03 0.70
N PHE A 70 -5.30 6.32 -0.05
CA PHE A 70 -4.50 6.94 -1.11
C PHE A 70 -5.31 7.26 -2.37
N LYS A 71 -6.36 6.49 -2.69
CA LYS A 71 -7.28 6.82 -3.79
C LYS A 71 -8.01 8.14 -3.50
N SER A 72 -8.47 8.33 -2.27
CA SER A 72 -9.12 9.58 -1.85
C SER A 72 -8.18 10.77 -1.97
N MET A 73 -6.92 10.64 -1.52
CA MET A 73 -5.91 11.72 -1.62
C MET A 73 -5.57 12.09 -3.08
N GLU A 74 -5.48 11.09 -3.97
CA GLU A 74 -5.22 11.30 -5.40
C GLU A 74 -6.37 12.07 -6.06
N THR A 75 -7.60 11.71 -5.71
CA THR A 75 -8.83 12.37 -6.21
C THR A 75 -8.91 13.82 -5.72
N GLU A 76 -8.66 14.07 -4.43
CA GLU A 76 -8.64 15.43 -3.86
C GLU A 76 -7.57 16.32 -4.50
N THR A 77 -6.38 15.77 -4.74
CA THR A 77 -5.28 16.51 -5.38
C THR A 77 -5.63 16.88 -6.83
N SER A 78 -6.21 15.94 -7.57
CA SER A 78 -6.66 16.18 -8.95
C SER A 78 -7.75 17.26 -9.01
N ASN A 79 -8.72 17.21 -8.09
CA ASN A 79 -9.77 18.22 -7.99
C ASN A 79 -9.20 19.61 -7.67
N ARG A 80 -8.23 19.72 -6.76
CA ARG A 80 -7.60 21.02 -6.43
C ARG A 80 -6.86 21.63 -7.61
N ILE A 81 -6.22 20.81 -8.45
CA ILE A 81 -5.54 21.27 -9.66
C ILE A 81 -6.56 21.74 -10.71
N ALA A 82 -7.71 21.08 -10.83
CA ALA A 82 -8.73 21.42 -11.82
C ALA A 82 -9.50 22.73 -11.54
N ILE A 83 -9.39 23.29 -10.33
CA ILE A 83 -10.11 24.51 -9.91
C ILE A 83 -9.17 25.74 -9.92
N ALA A 84 -7.87 25.55 -10.15
CA ALA A 84 -6.87 26.62 -10.25
C ALA A 84 -6.62 27.03 -11.71
#